data_AF-A0A090RVP2-F1
#
_entry.id   AF-A0A090RVP2-F1
#
_cell.length_a   1.000
_cell.length_b   1.000
_cell.length_c   1.000
_cell.angle_alpha   90.00
_cell.angle_beta   90.00
_cell.angle_gamma   90.00
#
_symmetry.space_group_name_H-M   'P 1'
#
loop_
_entity.id
_entity.type
_entity.pdbx_description
1 polymer ?
#
loop_
_entity_poly.entity_id
_entity_poly.type
_entity_poly.pdbx_seq_one_letter_code
_entity_poly.pdbx_strand_id
1 'polypeptide(L)'
;MEEGTTTRTVEQLQAELDSLGSRIGFSEGAYTTRVSVSALERNLPQTLTLLEDILFNPAMKQEDFDRLKAQTLEGLVYQHQKPSWMASQATRDVLYGDSVFGRSSDGSAESISSITLEDVKASIAITTRRKEPKSSWLAISQRRRSPIS
;
A
#
# COMPACT_ATOMS: atom_id res chain seq x y z
N MET A 1 -0.99 -3.02 4.97
CA MET A 1 -0.29 -4.29 4.66
C MET A 1 1.06 -4.41 5.38
N GLU A 2 1.52 -3.36 6.06
CA GLU A 2 2.84 -3.29 6.69
C GLU A 2 2.82 -3.64 8.18
N GLU A 3 1.70 -4.13 8.70
CA GLU A 3 1.46 -4.44 10.13
C GLU A 3 1.50 -5.95 10.43
N GLY A 4 2.10 -6.73 9.52
CA GLY A 4 2.31 -8.16 9.68
C GLY A 4 1.12 -9.03 9.21
N THR A 5 1.31 -10.34 9.32
CA THR A 5 0.30 -11.35 8.94
C THR A 5 -0.27 -12.03 10.18
N THR A 6 -1.37 -12.76 10.03
CA THR A 6 -1.98 -13.54 11.11
C THR A 6 -1.03 -14.61 11.66
N THR A 7 0.01 -14.99 10.91
CA THR A 7 0.99 -16.01 11.28
C THR A 7 2.37 -15.45 11.61
N ARG A 8 2.70 -14.22 11.17
CA ARG A 8 4.03 -13.61 11.34
C ARG A 8 3.96 -12.14 11.71
N THR A 9 4.85 -11.71 12.61
CA THR A 9 5.08 -10.30 12.90
C THR A 9 5.81 -9.60 11.75
N VAL A 10 5.78 -8.26 11.72
CA VAL A 10 6.49 -7.45 10.73
C VAL A 10 7.99 -7.73 10.79
N GLU A 11 8.53 -7.84 12.00
CA GLU A 11 9.95 -8.08 12.26
C GLU A 11 10.37 -9.45 11.75
N GLN A 12 9.53 -10.47 11.92
CA GLN A 12 9.78 -11.80 11.38
C GLN A 12 9.77 -11.80 9.85
N LEU A 13 8.80 -11.11 9.24
CA LEU A 13 8.74 -10.99 7.77
C LEU A 13 9.96 -10.25 7.22
N GLN A 14 10.38 -9.16 7.86
CA GLN A 14 11.57 -8.41 7.46
C GLN A 14 12.84 -9.25 7.61
N ALA A 15 13.02 -9.95 8.73
CA ALA A 15 14.16 -10.83 8.95
C ALA A 15 14.22 -11.98 7.93
N GLU A 16 13.08 -12.56 7.58
CA GLU A 16 12.99 -13.63 6.59
C GLU A 16 13.34 -13.11 5.18
N LEU A 17 12.81 -11.94 4.80
CA LEU A 17 13.16 -11.28 3.54
C LEU A 17 14.65 -10.92 3.46
N ASP A 18 15.23 -10.39 4.54
CA ASP A 18 16.65 -10.06 4.62
C ASP A 18 17.52 -11.31 4.48
N SER A 19 17.14 -12.42 5.12
CA SER A 19 17.86 -13.71 5.00
C SER A 19 17.87 -14.25 3.57
N LEU A 20 16.81 -13.97 2.80
CA LEU A 20 16.67 -14.35 1.40
C LEU A 20 17.36 -13.35 0.45
N GLY A 21 17.82 -12.20 0.96
CA GLY A 21 18.30 -11.09 0.13
C GLY A 21 17.20 -10.53 -0.76
N SER A 22 15.95 -10.59 -0.29
CA SER A 22 14.75 -10.23 -1.01
C SER A 22 14.13 -8.95 -0.45
N ARG A 23 13.33 -8.27 -1.27
CA ARG A 23 12.60 -7.07 -0.89
C ARG A 23 11.21 -7.09 -1.49
N ILE A 24 10.20 -6.84 -0.66
CA ILE A 24 8.82 -6.63 -1.09
C ILE A 24 8.47 -5.19 -0.73
N GLY A 25 7.85 -4.48 -1.67
CA GLY A 25 7.39 -3.10 -1.47
C GLY A 25 5.97 -2.93 -1.96
N PHE A 26 5.19 -2.15 -1.23
CA PHE A 26 3.85 -1.75 -1.59
C PHE A 26 3.85 -0.25 -1.85
N SER A 27 3.24 0.16 -2.95
CA SER A 27 3.02 1.58 -3.24
C SER A 27 1.59 1.79 -3.69
N GLU A 28 0.91 2.72 -3.06
CA GLU A 28 -0.47 3.08 -3.36
C GLU A 28 -0.47 4.35 -4.22
N GLY A 29 -1.16 4.30 -5.36
CA GLY A 29 -1.47 5.46 -6.19
C GLY A 29 -2.99 5.66 -6.26
N ALA A 30 -3.42 6.83 -6.75
CA ALA A 30 -4.83 7.25 -6.73
C ALA A 30 -5.83 6.23 -7.31
N TYR A 31 -5.39 5.38 -8.25
CA TYR A 31 -6.24 4.37 -8.90
C TYR A 31 -5.62 2.97 -8.97
N THR A 32 -4.41 2.79 -8.45
CA THR A 32 -3.66 1.54 -8.60
C THR A 32 -2.79 1.29 -7.39
N THR A 33 -2.84 0.07 -6.87
CA THR A 33 -1.85 -0.43 -5.90
C THR A 33 -0.81 -1.23 -6.68
N ARG A 34 0.46 -0.89 -6.49
CA ARG A 34 1.59 -1.59 -7.11
C ARG A 34 2.35 -2.35 -6.03
N VAL A 35 2.61 -3.63 -6.30
CA VAL A 35 3.49 -4.48 -5.52
C VAL A 35 4.78 -4.68 -6.31
N SER A 36 5.92 -4.41 -5.70
CA SER A 36 7.24 -4.67 -6.28
C SER A 36 7.96 -5.75 -5.49
N VAL A 37 8.48 -6.77 -6.18
CA VAL A 37 9.29 -7.84 -5.58
C VAL A 37 10.67 -7.83 -6.23
N SER A 38 11.71 -7.89 -5.40
CA SER A 38 13.09 -8.10 -5.81
C SER A 38 13.65 -9.29 -5.04
N ALA A 39 14.22 -10.26 -5.74
CA ALA A 39 14.80 -11.46 -5.14
C ALA A 39 15.85 -12.07 -6.08
N LEU A 40 16.74 -12.90 -5.53
CA LEU A 40 17.56 -13.80 -6.34
C LEU A 40 16.68 -14.88 -6.95
N GLU A 41 16.96 -15.31 -8.18
CA GLU A 41 16.12 -16.28 -8.93
C GLU A 41 15.82 -17.55 -8.12
N ARG A 42 16.83 -18.10 -7.44
CA ARG A 42 16.68 -19.27 -6.56
C ARG A 42 15.75 -19.05 -5.35
N ASN A 43 15.63 -17.82 -4.88
CA ASN A 43 14.84 -17.42 -3.71
C ASN A 43 13.49 -16.81 -4.10
N LEU A 44 13.23 -16.63 -5.40
CA LEU A 44 11.99 -16.06 -5.90
C LEU A 44 10.75 -16.87 -5.46
N PRO A 45 10.73 -18.22 -5.52
CA PRO A 45 9.58 -18.98 -5.06
C PRO A 45 9.25 -18.73 -3.58
N GLN A 46 10.28 -18.73 -2.72
CA GLN A 46 10.12 -18.48 -1.28
C GLN A 46 9.63 -17.04 -1.01
N THR A 47 10.15 -16.07 -1.76
CA THR A 47 9.73 -14.66 -1.65
C THR A 47 8.27 -14.48 -2.07
N LEU A 48 7.82 -15.20 -3.10
CA LEU A 48 6.42 -15.17 -3.53
C LEU A 48 5.48 -15.80 -2.51
N THR A 49 5.90 -16.86 -1.81
CA THR A 49 5.13 -17.43 -0.68
C THR A 49 4.94 -16.40 0.45
N LEU A 50 5.98 -15.62 0.76
CA LEU A 50 5.86 -14.54 1.75
C LEU A 50 4.92 -13.44 1.26
N LEU A 51 5.00 -13.07 -0.02
CA LEU A 51 4.07 -12.11 -0.62
C LEU A 51 2.62 -12.60 -0.53
N GLU A 52 2.37 -13.88 -0.79
CA GLU A 52 1.05 -14.49 -0.67
C GLU A 52 0.52 -14.37 0.77
N ASP A 53 1.33 -14.67 1.77
CA ASP A 53 0.92 -14.52 3.17
C ASP A 53 0.57 -13.05 3.51
N ILE A 54 1.35 -12.09 3.01
CA ILE A 54 1.10 -10.64 3.20
C ILE A 54 -0.19 -10.19 2.52
N LEU A 55 -0.50 -10.72 1.33
CA LEU A 55 -1.69 -10.35 0.55
C LEU A 55 -2.97 -10.99 1.08
N PHE A 56 -2.91 -12.25 1.49
CA PHE A 56 -4.10 -13.04 1.80
C PHE A 56 -4.36 -13.20 3.30
N ASN A 57 -3.36 -13.02 4.16
CA ASN A 57 -3.47 -13.20 5.61
C ASN A 57 -2.99 -11.98 6.44
N PRO A 58 -3.36 -10.73 6.12
CA PRO A 58 -2.95 -9.59 6.94
C PRO A 58 -3.53 -9.68 8.36
N ALA A 59 -2.73 -9.35 9.39
CA ALA A 59 -3.13 -9.49 10.80
C ALA A 59 -4.31 -8.58 11.20
N MET A 60 -4.38 -7.37 10.60
CA MET A 60 -5.44 -6.37 10.80
C MET A 60 -5.91 -6.20 12.25
N LYS A 61 -4.98 -5.98 13.16
CA LYS A 61 -5.30 -5.76 14.57
C LYS A 61 -5.94 -4.38 14.74
N GLN A 62 -6.94 -4.29 15.62
CA GLN A 62 -7.63 -3.04 15.92
C GLN A 62 -6.68 -1.97 16.49
N GLU A 63 -5.74 -2.38 17.34
CA GLU A 63 -4.75 -1.48 17.94
C GLU A 63 -3.84 -0.82 16.89
N ASP A 64 -3.37 -1.58 15.90
CA ASP A 64 -2.56 -1.06 14.80
C ASP A 64 -3.37 -0.10 13.92
N PHE A 65 -4.65 -0.41 13.68
CA PHE A 65 -5.55 0.47 12.94
C PHE A 65 -5.78 1.81 13.66
N ASP A 66 -6.07 1.78 14.96
CA ASP A 66 -6.31 2.98 15.74
C ASP A 66 -5.05 3.87 15.80
N ARG A 67 -3.87 3.25 15.95
CA ARG A 67 -2.57 3.93 15.90
C ARG A 67 -2.32 4.60 14.53
N LEU A 68 -2.49 3.85 13.44
CA LEU A 68 -2.30 4.39 12.08
C LEU A 68 -3.30 5.50 11.75
N LYS A 69 -4.55 5.37 12.21
CA LYS A 69 -5.59 6.39 12.04
C LYS A 69 -5.21 7.68 12.77
N ALA A 70 -4.72 7.59 14.00
CA ALA A 70 -4.23 8.74 14.74
C ALA A 70 -3.03 9.43 14.04
N GLN A 71 -2.03 8.64 13.62
CA GLN A 71 -0.86 9.16 12.89
C GLN A 71 -1.27 9.84 11.56
N THR A 72 -2.24 9.27 10.85
CA THR A 72 -2.76 9.83 9.59
C THR A 72 -3.46 11.17 9.84
N LEU A 73 -4.28 11.27 10.89
CA LEU A 73 -4.94 12.52 11.26
C LEU A 73 -3.93 13.62 11.63
N GLU A 74 -2.90 13.29 12.40
CA GLU A 74 -1.83 14.24 12.74
C GLU A 74 -1.06 14.71 11.49
N GLY A 75 -0.72 13.77 10.60
CA GLY A 75 -0.06 14.07 9.32
C GLY A 75 -0.91 14.99 8.44
N LEU A 76 -2.23 14.77 8.40
CA LEU A 76 -3.17 15.60 7.65
C LEU A 76 -3.22 17.03 8.21
N VAL A 77 -3.29 17.20 9.53
CA VAL A 77 -3.26 18.52 10.18
C VAL A 77 -1.99 19.28 9.79
N TYR A 78 -0.83 18.61 9.83
CA TYR A 78 0.43 19.22 9.42
C TYR A 78 0.46 19.58 7.92
N GLN A 79 -0.10 18.72 7.06
CA GLN A 79 -0.17 18.97 5.63
C GLN A 79 -1.09 20.14 5.28
N HIS A 80 -2.23 20.26 5.97
CA HIS A 80 -3.20 21.35 5.79
C HIS A 80 -2.64 22.72 6.21
N GLN A 81 -1.64 22.75 7.08
CA GLN A 81 -0.93 23.98 7.46
C GLN A 81 0.08 24.45 6.40
N LYS A 82 0.38 23.64 5.38
CA LYS A 82 1.36 24.01 4.34
C LYS A 82 0.71 24.93 3.29
N PRO A 83 1.28 26.12 3.02
CA PRO A 83 0.77 27.03 1.99
C PRO A 83 0.69 26.39 0.60
N SER A 84 1.63 25.49 0.26
CA SER A 84 1.63 24.76 -1.01
C SER A 84 0.44 23.81 -1.15
N TRP A 85 -0.03 23.22 -0.04
CA TRP A 85 -1.22 22.38 -0.05
C TRP A 85 -2.47 23.23 -0.27
N MET A 86 -2.61 24.34 0.45
CA MET A 86 -3.73 25.28 0.27
C MET A 86 -3.81 25.79 -1.17
N ALA A 87 -2.68 26.17 -1.77
CA ALA A 87 -2.61 26.60 -3.16
C ALA A 87 -3.02 25.49 -4.14
N SER A 88 -2.62 24.24 -3.86
CA SER A 88 -2.99 23.08 -4.67
C SER A 88 -4.49 22.77 -4.59
N GLN A 89 -5.11 22.92 -3.41
CA GLN A 89 -6.56 22.75 -3.25
C GLN A 89 -7.32 23.87 -3.95
N ALA A 90 -6.94 25.13 -3.76
CA ALA A 90 -7.57 26.25 -4.46
C ALA A 90 -7.45 26.11 -6.00
N THR A 91 -6.31 25.63 -6.50
CA THR A 91 -6.12 25.32 -7.92
C THR A 91 -7.07 24.20 -8.37
N ARG A 92 -7.22 23.14 -7.58
CA ARG A 92 -8.16 22.04 -7.86
C ARG A 92 -9.61 22.52 -7.90
N ASP A 93 -10.02 23.32 -6.93
CA ASP A 93 -11.39 23.86 -6.86
C ASP A 93 -11.73 24.70 -8.09
N VAL A 94 -10.80 25.57 -8.51
CA VAL A 94 -10.97 26.41 -9.71
C VAL A 94 -11.02 25.56 -10.99
N LEU A 95 -10.17 24.53 -11.10
CA LEU A 95 -10.07 23.72 -12.30
C LEU A 95 -11.20 22.68 -12.44
N TYR A 96 -11.66 22.11 -11.33
CA TYR A 96 -12.50 20.91 -11.33
C TYR A 96 -13.84 21.07 -10.62
N GLY A 97 -14.08 22.16 -9.89
CA GLY A 97 -15.33 22.44 -9.19
C GLY A 97 -15.84 21.23 -8.38
N ASP A 98 -17.14 20.95 -8.47
CA ASP A 98 -17.79 19.84 -7.76
C ASP A 98 -17.57 18.44 -8.40
N SER A 99 -16.65 18.32 -9.36
CA SER A 99 -16.37 17.01 -9.98
C SER A 99 -15.59 16.08 -9.04
N VAL A 100 -15.58 14.79 -9.38
CA VAL A 100 -14.81 13.77 -8.63
C VAL A 100 -13.31 14.12 -8.56
N PHE A 101 -12.78 14.87 -9.52
CA PHE A 101 -11.39 15.33 -9.57
C PHE A 101 -11.12 16.57 -8.70
N GLY A 102 -12.17 17.29 -8.27
CA GLY A 102 -12.07 18.38 -7.30
C GLY A 102 -11.89 17.89 -5.87
N ARG A 103 -12.19 16.61 -5.59
CA ARG A 103 -11.98 16.02 -4.26
C ARG A 103 -10.49 15.85 -3.97
N SER A 104 -10.05 16.27 -2.79
CA SER A 104 -8.68 16.02 -2.32
C SER A 104 -8.41 14.51 -2.25
N SER A 105 -7.29 14.07 -2.84
CA SER A 105 -6.81 12.68 -2.75
C SER A 105 -6.49 12.27 -1.32
N ASP A 106 -6.21 13.24 -0.46
CA ASP A 106 -5.77 13.04 0.92
C ASP A 106 -6.96 12.73 1.86
N GLY A 107 -8.19 12.82 1.36
CA GLY A 107 -9.41 12.75 2.17
C GLY A 107 -9.65 14.03 2.99
N SER A 108 -10.71 14.02 3.82
CA SER A 108 -10.94 15.04 4.85
C SER A 108 -10.78 14.42 6.23
N ALA A 109 -10.51 15.24 7.26
CA ALA A 109 -10.45 14.77 8.65
C ALA A 109 -11.75 14.05 9.06
N GLU A 110 -12.90 14.54 8.59
CA GLU A 110 -14.20 13.90 8.78
C GLU A 110 -14.24 12.52 8.10
N SER A 111 -13.80 12.43 6.84
CA SER A 111 -13.74 11.17 6.11
C SER A 111 -12.84 10.16 6.82
N ILE A 112 -11.62 10.55 7.22
CA ILE A 112 -10.68 9.66 7.91
C ILE A 112 -11.24 9.23 9.27
N SER A 113 -11.88 10.15 10.01
CA SER A 113 -12.53 9.84 11.29
C SER A 113 -13.69 8.84 11.16
N SER A 114 -14.39 8.85 10.02
CA SER A 114 -15.52 7.95 9.75
C SER A 114 -15.11 6.55 9.28
N ILE A 115 -13.88 6.37 8.79
CA ILE A 115 -13.39 5.05 8.33
C ILE A 115 -13.31 4.10 9.52
N THR A 116 -13.91 2.92 9.36
CA THR A 116 -13.85 1.82 10.30
C THR A 116 -12.89 0.72 9.82
N LEU A 117 -12.44 -0.14 10.74
CA LEU A 117 -11.62 -1.29 10.38
C LEU A 117 -12.36 -2.25 9.41
N GLU A 118 -13.70 -2.32 9.52
CA GLU A 118 -14.53 -3.12 8.62
C GLU A 118 -14.50 -2.58 7.19
N ASP A 119 -14.42 -1.26 6.99
CA ASP A 119 -14.27 -0.66 5.67
C ASP A 119 -12.91 -1.02 5.03
N VAL A 120 -11.84 -1.05 5.84
CA VAL A 120 -10.51 -1.46 5.39
C VAL A 120 -10.52 -2.94 4.98
N LYS A 121 -11.11 -3.81 5.82
CA LYS A 121 -11.29 -5.24 5.49
C LYS A 121 -12.12 -5.42 4.23
N ALA A 122 -13.18 -4.65 4.04
CA ALA A 122 -14.04 -4.72 2.87
C ALA A 122 -13.29 -4.31 1.58
N SER A 123 -12.48 -3.25 1.63
CA SER A 123 -11.66 -2.81 0.48
C SER A 123 -10.67 -3.87 0.02
N ILE A 124 -10.05 -4.58 0.97
CA ILE A 124 -9.11 -5.68 0.69
C ILE A 124 -9.88 -6.90 0.21
N ALA A 125 -11.02 -7.25 0.81
CA ALA A 125 -11.85 -8.36 0.36
C ALA A 125 -12.32 -8.19 -1.11
N ILE A 126 -12.63 -6.96 -1.54
CA ILE A 126 -12.96 -6.65 -2.94
C ILE A 126 -11.76 -6.87 -3.86
N THR A 127 -10.56 -6.50 -3.39
CA THR A 127 -9.31 -6.68 -4.13
C THR A 127 -8.95 -8.17 -4.25
N THR A 128 -9.05 -8.91 -3.16
CA THR A 128 -8.67 -10.32 -3.05
C THR A 128 -9.69 -11.28 -3.67
N ARG A 129 -10.99 -10.93 -3.69
CA ARG A 129 -12.03 -11.73 -4.39
C ARG A 129 -11.88 -11.73 -5.91
N ARG A 130 -11.16 -10.77 -6.50
CA ARG A 130 -10.80 -10.81 -7.92
C ARG A 130 -9.57 -11.69 -8.12
N LYS A 131 -9.77 -13.01 -8.15
CA LYS A 131 -8.70 -13.97 -8.51
C LYS A 131 -8.08 -13.73 -9.90
N GLU A 132 -8.81 -13.06 -10.80
CA GLU A 132 -8.26 -12.54 -12.06
C GLU A 132 -8.74 -11.10 -12.31
N PRO A 133 -7.97 -10.09 -11.88
CA PRO A 133 -8.26 -8.72 -12.27
C PRO A 133 -7.93 -8.60 -13.75
N LYS A 134 -8.93 -8.31 -14.61
CA LYS A 134 -8.73 -8.02 -16.05
C LYS A 134 -7.74 -6.87 -16.34
N SER A 135 -7.18 -6.24 -15.30
CA SER A 135 -6.28 -5.09 -15.31
C SER A 135 -4.99 -5.30 -14.50
N SER A 136 -4.60 -6.54 -14.18
CA SER A 136 -3.31 -6.84 -13.55
C SER A 136 -2.25 -7.16 -14.61
N TRP A 137 -1.11 -6.46 -14.53
CA TRP A 137 0.04 -6.67 -15.41
C TRP A 137 1.22 -7.14 -14.57
N LEU A 138 1.77 -8.32 -14.89
CA LEU A 138 3.00 -8.82 -14.28
C LEU A 138 4.19 -8.52 -15.20
N ALA A 139 5.10 -7.66 -14.74
CA ALA A 139 6.35 -7.37 -15.43
C ALA A 139 7.51 -8.03 -14.68
N ILE A 140 8.15 -9.04 -15.29
CA ILE A 140 9.34 -9.70 -14.73
C ILE A 140 10.57 -9.17 -15.47
N SER A 141 11.47 -8.54 -14.72
CA SER A 141 12.76 -8.06 -15.22
C SER A 141 13.88 -8.91 -14.60
N GLN A 142 14.68 -9.58 -15.43
CA GLN A 142 15.86 -10.35 -15.01
C GLN A 142 17.12 -9.68 -15.55
N ARG A 143 18.08 -9.38 -14.67
CA ARG A 143 19.38 -8.83 -15.07
C ARG A 143 20.32 -9.99 -15.45
N ARG A 144 20.36 -10.36 -16.73
CA ARG A 144 21.38 -11.31 -17.23
C ARG A 144 22.78 -10.72 -16.99
N ARG A 145 23.64 -11.42 -16.25
CA ARG A 145 25.08 -11.17 -16.29
C ARG A 145 25.56 -11.52 -17.71
N SER A 146 26.15 -10.55 -18.41
CA SER A 146 26.88 -10.83 -19.65
C SER A 146 27.98 -11.86 -19.38
N PRO A 147 28.15 -12.89 -20.22
CA PRO A 147 29.35 -13.70 -20.20
C PRO A 147 30.51 -12.82 -20.65
N ILE A 148 31.42 -12.52 -19.73
CA ILE A 148 32.73 -11.97 -20.08
C ILE A 148 33.46 -13.11 -20.78
N SER A 149 33.79 -12.90 -22.06
CA SER A 149 34.61 -13.80 -22.88
C SER A 149 36.08 -13.64 -22.54
#